data_AF-A0A1U7XA64-F1
#
_entry.id   AF-A0A1U7XA64-F1
#
_cell.length_a   1.000
_cell.length_b   1.000
_cell.length_c   1.000
_cell.angle_alpha   90.00
_cell.angle_beta   90.00
_cell.angle_gamma   90.00
#
_symmetry.space_group_name_H-M   'P 1'
#
loop_
_entity.id
_entity.type
_entity.pdbx_description
1 polymer ?
#
loop_
_entity_poly.entity_id
_entity_poly.type
_entity_poly.pdbx_seq_one_letter_code
_entity_poly.pdbx_strand_id
1 'polypeptide(L)'
;LRHLTLETCLIELLPPAFKGFDRLMRLELRYVTISSELLGSLISRCLLLEHLVLENIRVSTSNIIEINAPRLRSFDYGGNTRPLFFKDIPRLAKLSFNDCQYFVRAGKINIAKFLNPFLLLSISTWTSLVS
;
A
#
# COMPACT_ATOMS: atom_id res chain seq x y z
N LEU A 1 -12.37 -9.44 -12.78
CA LEU A 1 -11.73 -9.82 -11.50
C LEU A 1 -11.84 -8.67 -10.52
N ARG A 2 -12.34 -8.88 -9.29
CA ARG A 2 -12.48 -7.82 -8.25
C ARG A 2 -11.58 -8.03 -7.03
N HIS A 3 -11.24 -9.28 -6.74
CA HIS A 3 -10.36 -9.68 -5.65
C HIS A 3 -9.32 -10.64 -6.24
N LEU A 4 -8.06 -10.44 -5.89
CA LEU A 4 -6.96 -11.31 -6.27
C LEU A 4 -6.12 -11.57 -5.03
N THR A 5 -5.97 -12.84 -4.68
CA THR A 5 -5.05 -13.30 -3.66
C THR A 5 -4.02 -14.19 -4.32
N LEU A 6 -2.75 -13.88 -4.13
CA LEU A 6 -1.63 -14.70 -4.54
C LEU A 6 -0.84 -15.07 -3.30
N GLU A 7 -0.58 -16.37 -3.13
CA GLU A 7 0.07 -16.91 -1.96
C GLU A 7 1.18 -17.88 -2.38
N THR A 8 2.33 -17.78 -1.72
CA THR A 8 3.48 -18.69 -1.88
C THR A 8 3.92 -18.86 -3.35
N CYS A 9 4.04 -17.75 -4.08
CA CYS A 9 4.39 -17.77 -5.50
C CYS A 9 5.56 -16.83 -5.85
N LEU A 10 6.09 -17.02 -7.05
CA LEU A 10 7.15 -16.21 -7.64
C LEU A 10 6.61 -15.48 -8.87
N ILE A 11 6.82 -14.17 -8.94
CA ILE A 11 6.42 -13.31 -10.06
C ILE A 11 7.67 -12.70 -10.67
N GLU A 12 8.16 -13.31 -11.75
CA GLU A 12 9.36 -12.86 -12.47
C GLU A 12 9.05 -11.88 -13.60
N LEU A 13 7.84 -11.95 -14.17
CA LEU A 13 7.45 -11.12 -15.31
C LEU A 13 5.94 -10.86 -15.30
N LEU A 14 5.54 -9.69 -15.79
CA LEU A 14 4.16 -9.42 -16.19
C LEU A 14 4.04 -9.63 -17.71
N PRO A 15 2.94 -10.22 -18.21
CA PRO A 15 2.75 -10.39 -19.65
C PRO A 15 2.95 -9.05 -20.41
N PRO A 16 3.57 -9.03 -21.60
CA PRO A 16 3.87 -7.78 -22.32
C PRO A 16 2.64 -6.90 -22.59
N ALA A 17 1.48 -7.53 -22.79
CA ALA A 17 0.19 -6.86 -22.99
C ALA A 17 -0.64 -6.70 -21.71
N PHE A 18 -0.05 -6.96 -20.53
CA PHE A 18 -0.76 -6.85 -19.25
C PHE A 18 -1.08 -5.38 -18.93
N LYS A 19 -2.32 -4.98 -19.15
CA LYS A 19 -2.80 -3.62 -18.88
C LYS A 19 -3.18 -3.39 -17.41
N GLY A 20 -3.06 -4.42 -16.57
CA GLY A 20 -3.57 -4.41 -15.21
C GLY A 20 -4.91 -5.12 -15.09
N PHE A 21 -5.56 -4.90 -13.95
CA PHE A 21 -6.89 -5.42 -13.67
C PHE A 21 -7.86 -4.24 -13.48
N ASP A 22 -8.60 -3.92 -14.53
CA ASP A 22 -9.46 -2.71 -14.59
C ASP A 22 -10.56 -2.64 -13.52
N ARG A 23 -10.89 -3.78 -12.90
CA ARG A 23 -11.95 -3.90 -11.89
C ARG A 23 -11.45 -4.39 -10.53
N LEU A 24 -10.14 -4.54 -10.34
CA LEU A 24 -9.59 -5.06 -9.09
C LEU A 24 -9.72 -4.01 -7.99
N MET A 25 -10.41 -4.40 -6.92
CA MET A 25 -10.63 -3.59 -5.72
C MET A 25 -9.79 -4.07 -4.55
N ARG A 26 -9.42 -5.36 -4.54
CA ARG A 26 -8.55 -5.93 -3.50
C ARG A 26 -7.43 -6.76 -4.10
N LEU A 27 -6.21 -6.49 -3.63
CA LEU A 27 -5.02 -7.28 -3.92
C LEU A 27 -4.41 -7.75 -2.61
N GLU A 28 -4.26 -9.06 -2.46
CA GLU A 28 -3.56 -9.68 -1.34
C GLU A 28 -2.38 -10.49 -1.88
N LEU A 29 -1.16 -10.15 -1.43
CA LEU A 29 0.06 -10.87 -1.75
C LEU A 29 0.65 -11.40 -0.44
N ARG A 30 0.75 -12.73 -0.33
CA ARG A 30 1.27 -13.42 0.86
C ARG A 30 2.43 -14.33 0.50
N TYR A 31 3.57 -14.19 1.17
CA TYR A 31 4.76 -15.03 0.92
C TYR A 31 5.19 -15.02 -0.56
N VAL A 32 4.98 -13.90 -1.25
CA VAL A 32 5.28 -13.76 -2.68
C VAL A 32 6.70 -13.24 -2.87
N THR A 33 7.42 -13.83 -3.82
CA THR A 33 8.71 -13.29 -4.30
C THR A 33 8.46 -12.49 -5.58
N ILE A 34 8.79 -11.20 -5.56
CA ILE A 34 8.54 -10.26 -6.68
C ILE A 34 9.53 -9.10 -6.61
N SER A 35 9.98 -8.59 -7.76
CA SER A 35 10.82 -7.38 -7.79
C SER A 35 10.03 -6.12 -7.39
N SER A 36 10.70 -5.10 -6.86
CA SER A 36 10.06 -3.82 -6.48
C SER A 36 9.40 -3.13 -7.67
N GLU A 37 10.05 -3.23 -8.83
CA GLU A 37 9.60 -2.62 -10.08
C GLU A 37 8.31 -3.29 -10.57
N LEU A 38 8.26 -4.62 -10.52
CA LEU A 38 7.08 -5.39 -10.90
C LEU A 38 5.92 -5.17 -9.92
N LEU A 39 6.20 -5.10 -8.61
CA LEU A 39 5.19 -4.82 -7.60
C LEU A 39 4.58 -3.42 -7.79
N GLY A 40 5.41 -2.39 -7.97
CA GLY A 40 4.94 -1.03 -8.25
C GLY A 40 4.15 -0.94 -9.55
N SER A 41 4.60 -1.63 -10.62
CA SER A 41 3.89 -1.72 -11.90
C SER A 41 2.53 -2.42 -11.77
N LEU A 42 2.46 -3.52 -11.02
CA LEU A 42 1.20 -4.24 -10.76
C LEU A 42 0.19 -3.35 -10.05
N ILE A 43 0.61 -2.67 -8.97
CA ILE A 43 -0.27 -1.82 -8.15
C ILE A 43 -0.75 -0.61 -8.95
N SER A 44 0.16 0.09 -9.63
CA SER A 44 -0.17 1.30 -10.41
C SER A 44 -1.12 1.05 -11.59
N ARG A 45 -1.16 -0.17 -12.13
CA ARG A 45 -2.10 -0.57 -13.17
C ARG A 45 -3.48 -1.01 -12.65
N CYS A 46 -3.66 -1.09 -11.32
CA CYS A 46 -4.93 -1.44 -10.69
C CYS A 46 -5.66 -0.17 -10.21
N LEU A 47 -6.23 0.59 -11.15
CA LEU A 47 -6.77 1.94 -10.89
C LEU A 47 -7.97 1.98 -9.91
N LEU A 48 -8.64 0.85 -9.69
CA LEU A 48 -9.76 0.72 -8.75
C LEU A 48 -9.38 0.08 -7.40
N LEU A 49 -8.08 -0.11 -7.14
CA LEU A 49 -7.61 -0.78 -5.93
C LEU A 49 -7.96 0.03 -4.67
N GLU A 50 -8.78 -0.54 -3.80
CA GLU A 50 -9.21 0.05 -2.53
C GLU A 50 -8.55 -0.63 -1.33
N HIS A 51 -8.15 -1.90 -1.47
CA HIS A 51 -7.58 -2.70 -0.40
C HIS A 51 -6.29 -3.39 -0.85
N LEU A 52 -5.19 -3.15 -0.16
CA LEU A 52 -3.92 -3.80 -0.40
C LEU A 52 -3.48 -4.55 0.87
N VAL A 53 -3.08 -5.81 0.71
CA VAL A 53 -2.40 -6.59 1.75
C VAL A 53 -1.07 -7.07 1.19
N LEU A 54 0.01 -6.74 1.87
CA LEU A 54 1.35 -7.24 1.56
C LEU A 54 1.91 -7.92 2.81
N GLU A 55 2.08 -9.23 2.73
CA GLU A 55 2.51 -10.06 3.85
C GLU A 55 3.72 -10.90 3.44
N ASN A 56 4.82 -10.78 4.19
CA ASN A 56 6.03 -11.57 3.98
C ASN A 56 6.57 -11.52 2.53
N ILE A 57 6.51 -10.34 1.91
CA ILE A 57 6.99 -10.13 0.53
C ILE A 57 8.52 -10.20 0.47
N ARG A 58 9.03 -11.00 -0.45
CA ARG A 58 10.47 -11.11 -0.74
C ARG A 58 10.80 -10.30 -2.00
N VAL A 59 11.53 -9.20 -1.82
CA VAL A 59 11.98 -8.33 -2.91
C VAL A 59 13.46 -8.57 -3.20
N SER A 60 13.79 -8.79 -4.48
CA SER A 60 15.12 -9.23 -4.93
C SER A 60 16.10 -8.10 -5.31
N THR A 61 15.62 -6.93 -5.74
CA THR A 61 16.45 -5.95 -6.49
C THR A 61 16.51 -4.55 -5.89
N SER A 62 15.45 -4.05 -5.25
CA SER A 62 15.49 -2.76 -4.54
C SER A 62 14.94 -2.85 -3.12
N ASN A 63 15.51 -2.01 -2.26
CA ASN A 63 15.16 -1.96 -0.85
C ASN A 63 13.86 -1.17 -0.59
N ILE A 64 13.33 -0.41 -1.56
CA ILE A 64 12.17 0.47 -1.37
C ILE A 64 10.99 -0.04 -2.19
N ILE A 65 9.82 -0.11 -1.57
CA ILE A 65 8.55 -0.42 -2.24
C ILE A 65 7.77 0.86 -2.47
N GLU A 66 7.58 1.26 -3.73
CA GLU A 66 6.76 2.40 -4.10
C GLU A 66 5.29 1.98 -4.27
N ILE A 67 4.40 2.70 -3.60
CA ILE A 67 2.94 2.50 -3.66
C ILE A 67 2.30 3.73 -4.29
N ASN A 68 1.69 3.52 -5.45
CA ASN A 68 0.90 4.51 -6.17
C ASN A 68 -0.49 3.92 -6.46
N ALA A 69 -1.49 4.33 -5.68
CA ALA A 69 -2.83 3.76 -5.71
C ALA A 69 -3.85 4.82 -5.27
N PRO A 70 -4.36 5.66 -6.20
CA PRO A 70 -5.16 6.85 -5.86
C PRO A 70 -6.47 6.56 -5.12
N ARG A 71 -7.01 5.33 -5.25
CA ARG A 71 -8.26 4.89 -4.62
C ARG A 71 -8.05 4.04 -3.36
N LEU A 72 -6.79 3.83 -2.95
CA LEU A 72 -6.47 2.95 -1.83
C LEU A 72 -7.07 3.51 -0.54
N ARG A 73 -7.87 2.69 0.14
CA ARG A 73 -8.56 3.01 1.40
C ARG A 73 -7.94 2.28 2.58
N SER A 74 -7.52 1.03 2.38
CA SER A 74 -6.81 0.28 3.40
C SER A 74 -5.52 -0.34 2.86
N PHE A 75 -4.50 -0.29 3.70
CA PHE A 75 -3.26 -1.00 3.46
C PHE A 75 -2.83 -1.75 4.73
N ASP A 76 -2.74 -3.06 4.62
CA ASP A 76 -2.19 -3.91 5.67
C ASP A 76 -0.82 -4.42 5.21
N TYR A 77 0.23 -4.10 5.95
CA TYR A 77 1.61 -4.49 5.67
C TYR A 77 2.14 -5.37 6.79
N GLY A 78 2.77 -6.50 6.48
CA GLY A 78 3.36 -7.35 7.51
C GLY A 78 4.49 -8.25 7.08
N GLY A 79 5.23 -8.75 8.06
CA GLY A 79 6.43 -9.58 7.85
C GLY A 79 7.71 -8.77 7.68
N ASN A 80 8.63 -9.26 6.83
CA ASN A 80 9.94 -8.65 6.59
C ASN A 80 9.82 -7.16 6.21
N THR A 81 10.26 -6.29 7.11
CA THR A 81 10.12 -4.85 7.00
C THR A 81 11.02 -4.29 5.91
N ARG A 82 10.41 -3.71 4.87
CA ARG A 82 11.08 -2.90 3.85
C ARG A 82 10.54 -1.48 3.89
N PRO A 83 11.38 -0.45 3.65
CA PRO A 83 10.90 0.91 3.55
C PRO A 83 9.85 1.06 2.43
N LEU A 84 8.76 1.74 2.79
CA LEU A 84 7.63 2.02 1.90
C LEU A 84 7.68 3.49 1.49
N PHE A 85 7.43 3.77 0.21
CA PHE A 85 7.26 5.12 -0.30
C PHE A 85 5.87 5.28 -0.91
N PHE A 86 5.09 6.18 -0.33
CA PHE A 86 3.72 6.46 -0.78
C PHE A 86 3.72 7.68 -1.70
N LYS A 87 3.36 7.49 -2.97
CA LYS A 87 3.36 8.56 -3.97
C LYS A 87 2.03 9.27 -4.09
N ASP A 88 0.95 8.54 -4.35
CA ASP A 88 -0.41 9.08 -4.50
C ASP A 88 -1.43 8.12 -3.89
N ILE A 89 -1.88 8.46 -2.67
CA ILE A 89 -2.84 7.69 -1.85
C ILE A 89 -3.77 8.59 -1.02
N PRO A 90 -4.44 9.59 -1.62
CA PRO A 90 -5.20 10.62 -0.90
C PRO A 90 -6.40 10.07 -0.14
N ARG A 91 -6.82 8.83 -0.41
CA ARG A 91 -7.99 8.17 0.19
C ARG A 91 -7.63 7.16 1.28
N LEU A 92 -6.35 7.04 1.65
CA LEU A 92 -5.94 6.05 2.64
C LEU A 92 -6.54 6.40 4.00
N ALA A 93 -7.42 5.54 4.49
CA ALA A 93 -8.11 5.70 5.77
C ALA A 93 -7.63 4.70 6.82
N LYS A 94 -7.08 3.57 6.39
CA LYS A 94 -6.53 2.54 7.27
C LYS A 94 -5.12 2.15 6.82
N LEU A 95 -4.19 2.18 7.75
CA LEU A 95 -2.84 1.65 7.59
C LEU A 95 -2.53 0.77 8.79
N SER A 96 -2.20 -0.50 8.57
CA SER A 96 -1.79 -1.42 9.64
C SER A 96 -0.45 -2.06 9.36
N PHE A 97 0.30 -2.31 10.43
CA PHE A 97 1.62 -2.93 10.41
C PHE A 97 1.60 -4.15 11.34
N ASN A 98 1.65 -5.36 10.78
CA ASN A 98 1.54 -6.62 11.53
C ASN A 98 2.88 -7.37 11.49
N ASP A 99 3.36 -7.86 12.64
CA ASP A 99 4.56 -8.71 12.74
C ASP A 99 5.82 -8.14 12.05
N CYS A 100 6.02 -6.83 12.19
CA CYS A 100 7.18 -6.10 11.68
C CYS A 100 8.35 -6.20 12.66
N GLN A 101 9.02 -7.34 12.72
CA GLN A 101 10.30 -7.44 13.45
C GLN A 101 11.35 -6.61 12.70
N TYR A 102 12.17 -5.84 13.42
CA TYR A 102 13.25 -4.96 12.91
C TYR A 102 12.80 -3.57 12.39
N PHE A 103 12.73 -2.63 13.32
CA PHE A 103 12.98 -1.19 13.19
C PHE A 103 12.44 -0.43 11.97
N VAL A 104 11.54 0.50 12.32
CA VAL A 104 11.68 1.93 12.00
C VAL A 104 13.15 2.37 12.11
N ARG A 105 13.91 2.27 11.02
CA ARG A 105 15.07 3.15 10.84
C ARG A 105 14.51 4.52 10.55
N ALA A 106 14.91 5.49 11.39
CA ALA A 106 14.49 6.88 11.38
C ALA A 106 14.76 7.59 10.05
N GLY A 107 13.97 7.30 9.02
CA GLY A 107 13.43 8.32 8.14
C GLY A 107 12.07 8.66 8.72
N LYS A 108 11.83 9.94 9.05
CA LYS A 108 10.52 10.45 9.45
C LYS A 108 9.43 9.78 8.60
N ILE A 109 8.77 8.72 9.08
CA ILE A 109 7.39 8.47 8.69
C ILE A 109 6.73 9.71 9.25
N ASN A 110 6.44 10.66 8.37
CA ASN A 110 5.72 11.84 8.76
C ASN A 110 4.29 11.37 9.00
N ILE A 111 4.06 10.69 10.13
CA ILE A 111 2.76 10.33 10.66
C ILE A 111 1.89 11.58 10.75
N ALA A 112 2.48 12.79 10.88
CA ALA A 112 1.73 14.04 10.77
C ALA A 112 1.17 14.29 9.37
N LYS A 113 1.74 13.76 8.27
CA LYS A 113 1.09 13.80 6.93
C LYS A 113 -0.10 12.84 6.84
N PHE A 114 -0.06 11.70 7.54
CA PHE A 114 -1.19 10.77 7.62
C PHE A 114 -2.27 11.25 8.59
N LEU A 115 -1.89 11.92 9.68
CA LEU A 115 -2.81 12.40 10.70
C LEU A 115 -3.32 13.82 10.43
N ASN A 116 -2.62 14.68 9.67
CA ASN A 116 -3.07 16.06 9.44
C ASN A 116 -4.45 16.13 8.77
N PRO A 117 -4.78 15.35 7.72
CA PRO A 117 -6.14 15.38 7.16
C PRO A 117 -7.19 14.88 8.16
N PHE A 118 -6.86 13.89 9.00
CA PHE A 118 -7.77 13.31 9.98
C PHE A 118 -7.97 14.21 11.21
N LEU A 119 -6.95 14.96 11.62
CA LEU A 119 -7.04 15.93 12.72
C LEU A 119 -7.69 17.24 12.26
N LEU A 120 -7.44 17.71 11.03
CA LEU A 120 -8.05 18.94 10.50
C LEU A 120 -9.56 18.82 10.23
N LEU A 121 -10.08 17.62 9.96
CA LEU A 121 -11.52 17.35 9.84
C LEU A 121 -12.23 17.20 11.21
N SER A 122 -11.50 16.79 12.25
CA SER A 122 -12.04 16.70 13.61
C SER A 122 -12.05 18.05 14.34
N ILE A 123 -11.20 19.01 13.96
CA ILE A 123 -11.17 20.33 14.60
C ILE A 123 -12.22 21.27 13.98
N SER A 124 -12.50 21.17 12.66
CA SER A 124 -13.47 22.04 11.99
C SER A 124 -14.94 21.74 12.30
N THR A 125 -15.23 20.63 13.00
CA THR A 125 -16.59 20.26 13.44
C THR A 125 -16.88 20.61 14.89
N TRP A 126 -15.89 21.08 15.67
CA TRP A 126 -16.12 21.64 17.01
C TRP A 126 -16.25 23.17 17.01
N THR A 127 -15.73 23.86 16.00
CA THR A 127 -15.82 25.33 15.92
C THR A 127 -17.13 25.85 15.31
N SER A 128 -18.00 24.99 14.75
CA SER A 128 -19.32 25.39 14.24
C SER A 128 -20.51 25.06 15.16
N LEU A 129 -20.24 24.51 16.36
CA LEU A 129 -21.27 24.23 17.37
C LEU A 129 -21.13 25.09 18.65
N VAL A 130 -20.14 26.00 18.71
CA VAL A 130 -19.94 26.94 19.83
C VAL A 130 -19.59 28.36 19.35
N SER A 131 -20.11 28.80 18.21
CA SER A 131 -20.07 30.21 17.79
C SER A 131 -21.37 30.65 17.17
#